data_AF-A0AAV8WA11-F1
#
_entry.id   AF-A0AAV8WA11-F1
#
_cell.length_a   1.000
_cell.length_b   1.000
_cell.length_c   1.000
_cell.angle_alpha   90.00
_cell.angle_beta   90.00
_cell.angle_gamma   90.00
#
_symmetry.space_group_name_H-M   'P 1'
#
loop_
_entity.id
_entity.type
_entity.pdbx_description
1 polymer ?
#
loop_
_entity_poly.entity_id
_entity_poly.type
_entity_poly.pdbx_seq_one_letter_code
_entity_poly.pdbx_strand_id
1 'polypeptide(L)'
;MVLTKEYRICMPMTKEEYQTGQLYMIARHSLQQSGDGEGVEVVENKECHDEKHGKGQFTEKRIHLSSRLPYWIQAIIPKLFYVTEKGWNYYPFTITEYTCSFIPRFSISIETKYENNNGCTENCMNLSPDQLAERIVDHIDIAYDEISAKHYKEEEDPRFFKSKKTLRGPPSGRLEN
;
A
#
# COMPACT_ATOMS: atom_id res chain seq x y z
N MET A 1 -4.62 5.65 -22.16
CA MET A 1 -3.63 4.60 -21.84
C MET A 1 -3.57 4.52 -20.32
N VAL A 2 -3.82 3.34 -19.75
CA VAL A 2 -3.72 3.08 -18.31
C VAL A 2 -2.41 2.32 -18.09
N LEU A 3 -1.65 2.68 -17.05
CA LEU A 3 -0.43 1.95 -16.69
C LEU A 3 -0.78 0.91 -15.62
N THR A 4 -0.57 -0.37 -15.92
CA THR A 4 -0.79 -1.47 -14.97
C THR A 4 0.54 -2.02 -14.49
N LYS A 5 0.78 -1.96 -13.18
CA LYS A 5 1.94 -2.57 -12.52
C LYS A 5 1.49 -3.49 -11.39
N GLU A 6 2.16 -4.63 -11.26
CA GLU A 6 1.98 -5.55 -10.14
C GLU A 6 3.26 -5.62 -9.33
N TYR A 7 3.17 -5.27 -8.04
CA TYR A 7 4.28 -5.37 -7.10
C TYR A 7 4.13 -6.64 -6.26
N ARG A 8 5.11 -7.53 -6.35
CA ARG A 8 5.17 -8.77 -5.56
C ARG A 8 6.13 -8.55 -4.39
N ILE A 9 5.61 -8.66 -3.17
CA ILE A 9 6.36 -8.39 -1.94
C ILE A 9 6.38 -9.66 -1.08
N CYS A 10 7.49 -10.39 -1.13
CA CYS A 10 7.67 -11.60 -0.32
C CYS A 10 8.00 -11.21 1.13
N MET A 11 7.27 -11.78 2.09
CA MET A 11 7.40 -11.46 3.51
C MET A 11 7.76 -12.71 4.33
N PRO A 12 8.69 -12.63 5.30
CA PRO A 12 9.06 -13.75 6.17
C PRO A 12 8.04 -13.96 7.30
N MET A 13 6.76 -14.01 6.96
CA MET A 13 5.65 -14.19 7.89
C MET A 13 4.46 -14.85 7.19
N THR A 14 3.60 -15.53 7.96
CA THR A 14 2.38 -16.10 7.39
C THR A 14 1.38 -15.00 7.09
N LYS A 15 0.40 -15.32 6.25
CA LYS A 15 -0.77 -14.48 5.98
C LYS A 15 -1.46 -13.98 7.26
N GLU A 16 -1.69 -14.86 8.23
CA GLU A 16 -2.37 -14.54 9.49
C GLU A 16 -1.54 -13.54 10.33
N GLU A 17 -0.23 -13.72 10.37
CA GLU A 17 0.70 -12.78 11.01
C GLU A 17 0.70 -11.41 10.29
N TYR A 18 0.70 -11.43 8.95
CA TYR A 18 0.65 -10.21 8.14
C TYR A 18 -0.64 -9.43 8.40
N GLN A 19 -1.79 -10.09 8.50
CA GLN A 19 -3.07 -9.41 8.80
C GLN A 19 -2.98 -8.61 10.10
N THR A 20 -2.45 -9.23 11.16
CA THR A 20 -2.30 -8.59 12.47
C THR A 20 -1.28 -7.46 12.41
N GLY A 21 -0.14 -7.70 11.76
CA GLY A 21 0.92 -6.70 11.57
C GLY A 21 0.45 -5.49 10.77
N GLN A 22 -0.28 -5.70 9.68
CA GLN A 22 -0.80 -4.64 8.83
C GLN A 22 -1.74 -3.71 9.59
N LEU A 23 -2.70 -4.23 10.36
CA LEU A 23 -3.61 -3.41 11.15
C LEU A 23 -2.86 -2.57 12.20
N TYR A 24 -1.88 -3.17 12.86
CA TYR A 24 -1.00 -2.44 13.79
C TYR A 24 -0.22 -1.33 13.07
N MET A 25 0.35 -1.62 11.91
CA MET A 25 1.12 -0.66 11.12
C MET A 25 0.28 0.49 10.60
N ILE A 26 -0.97 0.23 10.17
CA ILE A 26 -1.94 1.26 9.78
C ILE A 26 -2.23 2.18 10.97
N ALA A 27 -2.51 1.63 12.14
CA ALA A 27 -2.77 2.42 13.35
C ALA A 27 -1.55 3.26 13.75
N ARG A 28 -0.35 2.66 13.74
CA ARG A 28 0.91 3.34 14.06
C ARG A 28 1.23 4.46 13.08
N HIS A 29 1.09 4.21 11.77
CA HIS A 29 1.31 5.21 10.74
C HIS A 29 0.32 6.37 10.85
N SER A 30 -0.95 6.06 11.14
CA SER A 30 -1.97 7.09 11.36
C SER A 30 -1.60 7.98 12.56
N LEU A 31 -1.10 7.40 13.65
CA LEU A 31 -0.62 8.17 14.81
C LEU A 31 0.58 9.07 14.48
N GLN A 32 1.52 8.58 13.67
CA GLN A 32 2.70 9.35 13.24
C GLN A 32 2.32 10.53 12.34
N GLN A 33 1.38 10.35 11.41
CA GLN A 33 0.96 11.44 10.50
C GLN A 33 0.14 12.52 11.21
N SER A 34 -0.64 12.17 12.24
CA SER A 34 -1.46 13.14 12.99
C SER A 34 -0.65 14.22 13.73
N GLY A 35 0.64 14.00 14.00
CA GLY A 35 1.50 14.97 14.71
C GLY A 35 2.07 16.08 13.83
N ASP A 36 2.05 15.92 12.51
CA ASP A 36 2.81 16.76 11.57
C ASP A 36 1.99 17.91 10.95
N GLY A 37 0.80 18.19 11.51
CA GLY A 37 -0.02 19.36 11.16
C GLY A 37 -0.70 19.33 9.78
N GLU A 38 -0.56 18.24 9.01
CA GLU A 38 -1.23 18.07 7.72
C GLU A 38 -2.26 16.92 7.73
N GLY A 39 -3.48 17.27 7.33
CA GLY A 39 -4.70 16.54 7.64
C GLY A 39 -4.99 15.37 6.71
N VAL A 40 -4.88 14.16 7.25
CA VAL A 40 -5.71 13.03 6.80
C VAL A 40 -7.05 13.16 7.55
N GLU A 41 -8.10 13.56 6.87
CA GLU A 41 -9.46 13.61 7.41
C GLU A 41 -10.12 12.24 7.18
N VAL A 42 -10.53 11.55 8.25
CA VAL A 42 -11.35 10.33 8.12
C VAL A 42 -12.80 10.75 7.93
N VAL A 43 -13.35 10.51 6.73
CA VAL A 43 -14.72 10.89 6.37
C VAL A 43 -15.71 9.80 6.77
N GLU A 44 -15.36 8.55 6.50
CA GLU A 44 -16.23 7.40 6.80
C GLU A 44 -15.40 6.19 7.21
N ASN A 45 -15.89 5.43 8.18
CA ASN A 45 -15.31 4.16 8.60
C ASN A 45 -16.45 3.24 9.06
N LYS A 46 -16.81 2.25 8.24
CA LYS A 46 -17.97 1.38 8.50
C LYS A 46 -17.75 -0.04 8.01
N GLU A 47 -18.47 -0.99 8.60
CA GLU A 47 -18.55 -2.34 8.07
C GLU A 47 -19.22 -2.32 6.69
N CYS A 48 -18.75 -3.18 5.79
CA CYS A 48 -19.33 -3.37 4.46
C CYS A 48 -19.44 -4.85 4.11
N HIS A 49 -20.14 -5.16 3.02
CA HIS A 49 -20.30 -6.50 2.50
C HIS A 49 -20.11 -6.48 0.99
N ASP A 50 -19.44 -7.51 0.47
CA ASP A 50 -19.25 -7.77 -0.95
C ASP A 50 -19.71 -9.19 -1.27
N GLU A 51 -20.35 -9.39 -2.42
CA GLU A 51 -20.93 -10.68 -2.81
C GLU A 51 -19.86 -11.77 -3.00
N LYS A 52 -18.66 -11.38 -3.45
CA LYS A 52 -17.55 -12.29 -3.74
C LYS A 52 -16.59 -12.43 -2.56
N HIS A 53 -16.35 -11.34 -1.84
CA HIS A 53 -15.33 -11.25 -0.80
C HIS A 53 -15.88 -11.27 0.63
N GLY A 54 -17.21 -11.17 0.79
CA GLY A 54 -17.89 -11.30 2.07
C GLY A 54 -17.83 -10.03 2.92
N LYS A 55 -17.80 -10.18 4.25
CA LYS A 55 -17.75 -9.05 5.19
C LYS A 55 -16.39 -8.36 5.12
N GLY A 56 -16.39 -7.03 5.14
CA GLY A 56 -15.19 -6.22 5.17
C GLY A 56 -15.36 -4.92 5.94
N GLN A 57 -14.35 -4.06 5.84
CA GLN A 57 -14.34 -2.71 6.37
C GLN A 57 -14.13 -1.70 5.24
N PHE A 58 -15.01 -0.71 5.16
CA PHE A 58 -14.86 0.44 4.27
C PHE A 58 -14.28 1.63 5.03
N THR A 59 -13.33 2.33 4.42
CA THR A 59 -12.82 3.60 4.90
C THR A 59 -12.75 4.62 3.77
N GLU A 60 -13.20 5.84 4.03
CA GLU A 60 -12.98 7.00 3.16
C GLU A 60 -12.15 8.04 3.91
N LYS A 61 -11.07 8.52 3.28
CA LYS A 61 -10.21 9.57 3.81
C LYS A 61 -9.99 10.66 2.77
N ARG A 62 -9.83 11.90 3.24
CA ARG A 62 -9.36 13.03 2.43
C ARG A 62 -7.95 13.39 2.85
N ILE A 63 -7.04 13.41 1.88
CA ILE A 63 -5.63 13.71 2.07
C ILE A 63 -5.37 15.10 1.49
N HIS A 64 -5.03 16.04 2.36
CA HIS A 64 -4.67 17.40 1.96
C HIS A 64 -3.17 17.48 1.66
N LEU A 65 -2.80 17.63 0.38
CA LEU A 65 -1.40 17.54 -0.09
C LEU A 65 -0.77 18.90 -0.40
N SER A 66 -1.39 20.01 -0.02
CA SER A 66 -1.07 21.33 -0.54
C SER A 66 0.38 21.78 -0.28
N SER A 67 1.05 21.33 0.78
CA SER A 67 2.47 21.67 1.02
C SER A 67 3.49 20.62 0.54
N ARG A 68 3.07 19.38 0.22
CA ARG A 68 3.98 18.26 -0.13
C ARG A 68 4.25 18.08 -1.62
N LEU A 69 3.55 18.82 -2.48
CA LEU A 69 3.78 18.73 -3.92
C LEU A 69 5.00 19.57 -4.35
N PRO A 70 5.75 19.14 -5.38
CA PRO A 70 6.76 19.97 -6.03
C PRO A 70 6.25 21.37 -6.37
N TYR A 71 7.11 22.39 -6.22
CA TYR A 71 6.73 23.80 -6.40
C TYR A 71 6.04 24.10 -7.74
N TRP A 72 6.50 23.48 -8.83
CA TRP A 72 5.89 23.64 -10.15
C TRP A 72 4.45 23.11 -10.23
N ILE A 73 4.10 22.09 -9.43
CA ILE A 73 2.74 21.58 -9.32
C ILE A 73 1.89 22.53 -8.45
N GLN A 74 2.42 23.03 -7.35
CA GLN A 74 1.72 23.99 -6.47
C GLN A 74 1.30 25.26 -7.23
N ALA A 75 2.08 25.70 -8.21
CA ALA A 75 1.77 26.88 -9.02
C ALA A 75 0.55 26.69 -9.96
N ILE A 76 0.15 25.45 -10.25
CA ILE A 76 -0.90 25.12 -11.23
C ILE A 76 -2.20 24.65 -10.54
N ILE A 77 -2.09 24.11 -9.32
CA ILE A 77 -3.23 23.52 -8.61
C ILE A 77 -3.91 24.54 -7.69
N PRO A 78 -5.27 24.56 -7.59
CA PRO A 78 -5.98 25.44 -6.66
C PRO A 78 -5.56 25.20 -5.20
N LYS A 79 -5.60 26.25 -4.39
CA LYS A 79 -5.21 26.19 -2.97
C LYS A 79 -5.99 25.17 -2.12
N LEU A 80 -7.18 24.79 -2.56
CA LEU A 80 -8.09 23.85 -1.89
C LEU A 80 -8.31 22.62 -2.77
N PHE A 81 -7.30 21.74 -2.86
CA PHE A 81 -7.45 20.41 -3.45
C PHE A 81 -7.18 19.33 -2.40
N TYR A 82 -7.76 18.16 -2.63
CA TYR A 82 -7.54 16.98 -1.80
C TYR A 82 -7.59 15.72 -2.68
N VAL A 83 -6.94 14.68 -2.21
CA VAL A 83 -7.07 13.34 -2.77
C VAL A 83 -8.02 12.56 -1.88
N THR A 84 -9.05 11.96 -2.48
CA THR A 84 -9.96 11.05 -1.79
C THR A 84 -9.40 9.65 -1.92
N GLU A 85 -9.09 9.02 -0.79
CA GLU A 85 -8.74 7.60 -0.65
C GLU A 85 -9.99 6.84 -0.20
N LYS A 86 -10.44 5.87 -1.00
CA LYS A 86 -11.46 4.90 -0.61
C LYS A 86 -10.82 3.53 -0.50
N GLY A 87 -10.96 2.88 0.64
CA GLY A 87 -10.38 1.57 0.92
C GLY A 87 -11.45 0.58 1.32
N TRP A 88 -11.42 -0.61 0.72
CA TRP A 88 -12.23 -1.76 1.11
C TRP A 88 -11.31 -2.88 1.54
N ASN A 89 -11.41 -3.27 2.80
CA ASN A 89 -10.63 -4.35 3.38
C ASN A 89 -11.51 -5.59 3.58
N TYR A 90 -11.38 -6.54 2.66
CA TYR A 90 -12.00 -7.86 2.69
C TYR A 90 -10.93 -8.94 2.89
N TYR A 91 -10.01 -8.72 3.85
CA TYR A 91 -8.83 -9.58 4.02
C TYR A 91 -9.20 -11.06 3.83
N PRO A 92 -8.61 -11.74 2.82
CA PRO A 92 -7.29 -11.47 2.24
C PRO A 92 -7.29 -10.76 0.88
N PHE A 93 -8.29 -9.94 0.61
CA PHE A 93 -8.33 -9.09 -0.57
C PHE A 93 -8.61 -7.66 -0.14
N THR A 94 -7.90 -6.69 -0.71
CA THR A 94 -8.14 -5.27 -0.44
C THR A 94 -8.19 -4.50 -1.74
N ILE A 95 -9.11 -3.54 -1.80
CA ILE A 95 -9.22 -2.57 -2.89
C ILE A 95 -8.94 -1.19 -2.31
N THR A 96 -8.15 -0.37 -2.99
CA THR A 96 -7.95 1.04 -2.64
C THR A 96 -7.98 1.89 -3.89
N GLU A 97 -8.85 2.90 -3.88
CA GLU A 97 -9.03 3.84 -4.97
C GLU A 97 -8.63 5.24 -4.52
N TYR A 98 -7.82 5.92 -5.33
CA TYR A 98 -7.52 7.33 -5.16
C TYR A 98 -8.12 8.13 -6.30
N THR A 99 -8.79 9.22 -5.96
CA THR A 99 -9.31 10.21 -6.91
C THR A 99 -8.90 11.60 -6.48
N CYS A 100 -8.76 12.53 -7.43
CA CYS A 100 -8.39 13.90 -7.13
C CYS A 100 -9.59 14.84 -7.30
N SER A 101 -9.85 15.69 -6.30
CA SER A 101 -10.97 16.64 -6.35
C SER A 101 -10.87 17.68 -7.48
N PHE A 102 -9.64 17.96 -7.95
CA PHE A 102 -9.38 18.94 -8.99
C PHE A 102 -9.12 18.32 -10.38
N ILE A 103 -8.70 17.06 -10.44
CA ILE A 103 -8.35 16.38 -11.70
C ILE A 103 -9.29 15.18 -11.88
N PRO A 104 -10.47 15.36 -12.51
CA PRO A 104 -11.49 14.29 -12.59
C PRO A 104 -11.04 13.03 -13.30
N ARG A 105 -10.03 13.12 -14.19
CA ARG A 105 -9.47 11.98 -14.92
C ARG A 105 -8.31 11.29 -14.18
N PHE A 106 -7.87 11.83 -13.05
CA PHE A 106 -6.84 11.19 -12.24
C PHE A 106 -7.49 10.12 -11.36
N SER A 107 -7.10 8.88 -11.59
CA SER A 107 -7.45 7.76 -10.75
C SER A 107 -6.26 6.83 -10.55
N ILE A 108 -6.14 6.28 -9.35
CA ILE A 108 -5.25 5.15 -9.04
C ILE A 108 -6.15 4.08 -8.42
N SER A 109 -6.09 2.87 -8.95
CA SER A 109 -6.73 1.70 -8.32
C SER A 109 -5.63 0.73 -7.91
N ILE A 110 -5.71 0.24 -6.68
CA ILE A 110 -4.81 -0.75 -6.11
C ILE A 110 -5.65 -1.92 -5.63
N GLU A 111 -5.41 -3.08 -6.20
CA GLU A 111 -5.94 -4.34 -5.72
C GLU A 111 -4.78 -5.14 -5.11
N THR A 112 -4.98 -5.66 -3.90
CA THR A 112 -3.97 -6.46 -3.20
C THR A 112 -4.57 -7.79 -2.78
N LYS A 113 -3.85 -8.87 -3.03
CA LYS A 113 -4.22 -10.23 -2.64
C LYS A 113 -3.09 -10.83 -1.82
N TYR A 114 -3.43 -11.41 -0.66
CA TYR A 114 -2.45 -12.03 0.23
C TYR A 114 -2.47 -13.56 0.05
N GLU A 115 -1.36 -14.11 -0.44
CA GLU A 115 -1.17 -15.54 -0.68
C GLU A 115 -0.03 -16.10 0.19
N ASN A 116 -0.19 -17.34 0.68
CA ASN A 116 0.87 -18.05 1.42
C ASN A 116 1.80 -18.75 0.42
N ASN A 117 2.48 -17.97 -0.41
CA ASN A 117 3.50 -18.43 -1.34
C ASN A 117 4.64 -17.40 -1.43
N ASN A 118 5.59 -17.68 -2.31
CA ASN A 118 6.76 -16.87 -2.62
C ASN A 118 6.52 -15.94 -3.84
N GLY A 119 5.29 -15.46 -4.06
CA GLY A 119 4.99 -14.57 -5.19
C GLY A 119 5.02 -15.26 -6.57
N CYS A 120 4.95 -16.59 -6.63
CA CYS A 120 5.01 -17.34 -7.90
C CYS A 120 3.69 -17.40 -8.69
N THR A 121 2.55 -16.94 -8.13
CA THR A 121 1.26 -16.99 -8.83
C THR A 121 1.20 -15.96 -9.95
N GLU A 122 1.12 -16.41 -11.21
CA GLU A 122 1.28 -15.51 -12.34
C GLU A 122 0.10 -14.56 -12.59
N ASN A 123 -1.15 -15.02 -12.50
CA ASN A 123 -2.34 -14.18 -12.71
C ASN A 123 -3.26 -14.19 -11.48
N CYS A 124 -2.73 -13.76 -10.33
CA CYS A 124 -3.43 -13.89 -9.04
C CYS A 124 -4.74 -13.08 -8.97
N MET A 125 -4.86 -12.03 -9.79
CA MET A 125 -6.02 -11.14 -9.92
C MET A 125 -7.01 -11.56 -11.01
N ASN A 126 -6.72 -12.60 -11.79
CA ASN A 126 -7.54 -13.02 -12.94
C ASN A 126 -7.76 -11.89 -13.97
N LEU A 127 -6.69 -11.16 -14.29
CA LEU A 127 -6.68 -10.15 -15.35
C LEU A 127 -7.05 -10.78 -16.70
N SER A 128 -7.66 -9.98 -17.58
CA SER A 128 -7.89 -10.40 -18.97
C SER A 128 -6.56 -10.63 -19.70
N PRO A 129 -6.55 -11.41 -20.80
CA PRO A 129 -5.33 -11.66 -21.56
C PRO A 129 -4.63 -10.37 -22.01
N ASP A 130 -5.38 -9.35 -22.42
CA ASP A 130 -4.84 -8.05 -22.86
C ASP A 130 -4.20 -7.29 -21.70
N GLN A 131 -4.87 -7.23 -20.54
CA GLN A 131 -4.34 -6.58 -19.34
C GLN A 131 -3.09 -7.30 -18.82
N LEU A 132 -3.10 -8.64 -18.87
CA LEU A 132 -1.98 -9.47 -18.44
C LEU A 132 -0.75 -9.25 -19.32
N ALA A 133 -0.95 -9.10 -20.63
CA ALA A 133 0.12 -8.82 -21.59
C ALA A 133 0.74 -7.42 -21.43
N GLU A 134 -0.06 -6.42 -21.03
CA GLU A 134 0.43 -5.06 -20.79
C GLU A 134 1.00 -4.84 -19.37
N ARG A 135 0.73 -5.76 -18.43
CA ARG A 135 1.16 -5.66 -17.04
C ARG A 135 2.67 -5.75 -16.92
N ILE A 136 3.24 -4.86 -16.11
CA ILE A 136 4.64 -4.94 -15.68
C ILE A 136 4.67 -5.55 -14.29
N VAL A 137 5.39 -6.67 -14.12
CA VAL A 137 5.60 -7.31 -12.82
C VAL A 137 6.92 -6.84 -12.24
N ASP A 138 6.89 -6.39 -10.99
CA ASP A 138 8.03 -5.92 -10.22
C ASP A 138 8.12 -6.67 -8.89
N HIS A 139 9.30 -7.21 -8.57
CA HIS A 139 9.52 -7.96 -7.34
C HIS A 139 10.29 -7.07 -6.37
N ILE A 140 9.66 -6.77 -5.23
CA ILE A 140 10.25 -5.91 -4.20
C ILE A 140 10.94 -6.77 -3.14
N ASP A 141 12.25 -6.58 -3.00
CA ASP A 141 13.05 -7.15 -1.91
C ASP A 141 13.15 -6.14 -0.76
N ILE A 142 12.41 -6.40 0.31
CA ILE A 142 12.35 -5.53 1.50
C ILE A 142 13.69 -5.34 2.22
N ALA A 143 14.70 -6.17 1.94
CA ALA A 143 16.00 -6.11 2.59
C ALA A 143 17.10 -5.53 1.70
N TYR A 144 17.05 -5.77 0.38
CA TYR A 144 18.17 -5.45 -0.51
C TYR A 144 17.86 -4.48 -1.64
N ASP A 145 16.60 -4.10 -1.86
CA ASP A 145 16.30 -3.03 -2.80
C ASP A 145 16.85 -1.69 -2.30
N GLU A 146 17.30 -0.85 -3.24
CA GLU A 146 17.91 0.43 -2.90
C GLU A 146 16.86 1.43 -2.38
N ILE A 147 17.11 1.95 -1.19
CA ILE A 147 16.30 3.00 -0.57
C ILE A 147 17.08 4.31 -0.62
N SER A 148 16.45 5.39 -1.08
CA SER A 148 17.10 6.70 -1.09
C SER A 148 17.53 7.12 0.32
N ALA A 149 18.69 7.76 0.45
CA ALA A 149 19.23 8.18 1.74
C ALA A 149 18.29 9.08 2.56
N LYS A 150 17.39 9.84 1.89
CA LYS A 150 16.37 10.68 2.55
C LYS A 150 15.32 9.87 3.31
N HIS A 151 15.02 8.67 2.86
CA HIS A 151 13.97 7.80 3.40
C HIS A 151 14.52 6.64 4.25
N TYR A 152 15.83 6.40 4.20
CA TYR A 152 16.48 5.35 4.96
C TYR A 152 16.49 5.66 6.46
N LYS A 153 16.14 4.66 7.26
CA LYS A 153 16.28 4.65 8.72
C LYS A 153 16.86 3.31 9.15
N GLU A 154 17.96 3.33 9.87
CA GLU A 154 18.65 2.10 10.30
C GLU A 154 17.77 1.25 11.22
N GLU A 155 16.96 1.88 12.07
CA GLU A 155 16.04 1.19 12.97
C GLU A 155 14.85 0.51 12.27
N GLU A 156 14.59 0.84 11.00
CA GLU A 156 13.56 0.21 10.16
C GLU A 156 14.17 -0.77 9.13
N ASP A 157 15.48 -0.97 9.12
CA ASP A 157 16.20 -1.83 8.16
C ASP A 157 16.14 -3.33 8.56
N PRO A 158 15.49 -4.20 7.75
CA PRO A 158 15.41 -5.63 8.04
C PRO A 158 16.77 -6.34 8.13
N ARG A 159 17.82 -5.81 7.49
CA ARG A 159 19.19 -6.38 7.51
C ARG A 159 19.85 -6.27 8.88
N PHE A 160 19.40 -5.32 9.70
CA PHE A 160 19.91 -5.13 11.07
C PHE A 160 18.91 -5.57 12.15
N PHE A 161 17.72 -6.00 11.75
CA PHE A 161 16.66 -6.40 12.67
C PHE A 161 16.68 -7.90 12.98
N LYS A 162 16.56 -8.23 14.27
CA LYS A 162 16.26 -9.59 14.76
C LYS A 162 15.16 -9.55 15.81
N SER A 163 14.07 -10.27 15.55
CA SER A 163 12.94 -10.37 16.47
C SER A 163 13.35 -11.11 17.75
N LYS A 164 13.14 -10.49 18.92
CA LYS A 164 13.38 -11.16 20.22
C LYS A 164 12.37 -12.28 20.51
N LYS A 165 11.17 -12.21 19.93
CA LYS A 165 10.07 -13.16 20.20
C LYS A 165 10.09 -14.37 19.26
N THR A 166 10.34 -14.13 17.98
CA THR A 166 10.28 -15.17 16.93
C THR A 166 11.65 -15.57 16.41
N LEU A 167 12.71 -14.84 16.79
CA LEU A 167 14.09 -15.04 16.35
C LEU A 167 14.32 -14.89 14.84
N ARG A 168 13.31 -14.45 14.07
CA ARG A 168 13.43 -14.13 12.65
C ARG A 168 14.34 -12.92 12.45
N GLY A 169 15.10 -12.96 11.36
CA GLY A 169 16.08 -11.94 11.00
C GLY A 169 17.45 -12.12 11.69
N PRO A 170 18.50 -11.45 11.17
CA PRO A 170 18.50 -10.75 9.88
C PRO A 170 18.41 -11.76 8.70
N PRO A 171 17.91 -11.34 7.52
CA PRO A 171 17.89 -12.18 6.34
C PRO A 171 19.32 -12.56 5.93
N SER A 172 19.52 -13.83 5.54
CA SER A 172 20.83 -14.37 5.14
C SER A 172 21.15 -14.20 3.65
N GLY A 173 20.29 -13.51 2.91
CA GLY A 173 20.34 -13.32 1.46
C GLY A 173 19.04 -12.74 0.95
N ARG A 174 18.94 -12.51 -0.36
CA ARG A 174 17.70 -12.03 -0.99
C ARG A 174 16.54 -12.93 -0.61
N LEU A 175 15.39 -12.31 -0.38
CA LEU A 175 14.14 -13.05 -0.21
C LEU A 175 13.68 -13.50 -1.60
N GLU A 176 14.43 -14.44 -2.18
CA GLU A 176 14.15 -14.95 -3.52
C GLU A 176 12.84 -15.75 -3.54
N ASN A 177 12.24 -15.79 -4.73
CA ASN A 177 11.15 -16.70 -5.06
C ASN A 177 11.63 -18.14 -4.91
#